data_AF-A0A225WHM6-F1
#
_entry.id   AF-A0A225WHM6-F1
#
_cell.length_a   1.000
_cell.length_b   1.000
_cell.length_c   1.000
_cell.angle_alpha   90.00
_cell.angle_beta   90.00
_cell.angle_gamma   90.00
#
_symmetry.space_group_name_H-M   'P 1'
#
loop_
_entity.id
_entity.type
_entity.pdbx_description
1 polymer ?
#
loop_
_entity_poly.entity_id
_entity_poly.type
_entity_poly.pdbx_seq_one_letter_code
_entity_poly.pdbx_strand_id
1 'polypeptide(L)'
;PTYEGKLGEDPELWIFATEEYYANKRGLMEADTSDVVTMISSSLCKSVLNWYGAVWSDCEAEIMSKTWELLKLKLRERFRPKDFEYNLRERLFQLKQQGTIHEYVSSFQDLMS
;
A
#
# COMPACT_ATOMS: atom_id res chain seq x y z
N PRO A 1 -4.66 10.25 1.31
CA PRO A 1 -4.35 9.52 0.05
C PRO A 1 -5.33 8.35 -0.08
N THR A 2 -5.99 8.16 -1.22
CA THR A 2 -6.96 7.05 -1.38
C THR A 2 -6.24 5.84 -1.98
N TYR A 3 -6.46 4.64 -1.43
CA TYR A 3 -5.96 3.40 -2.04
C TYR A 3 -7.05 2.72 -2.85
N GLU A 4 -6.83 2.50 -4.15
CA GLU A 4 -7.82 1.90 -5.02
C GLU A 4 -7.66 0.38 -5.16
N GLY A 5 -6.48 -0.16 -4.82
CA GLY A 5 -6.15 -1.58 -4.90
C GLY A 5 -6.05 -2.07 -6.34
N LYS A 6 -5.69 -1.18 -7.27
CA LYS A 6 -5.57 -1.49 -8.70
C LYS A 6 -4.27 -2.24 -9.02
N LEU A 7 -4.30 -3.02 -10.10
CA LEU A 7 -3.13 -3.73 -10.60
C LEU A 7 -2.09 -2.70 -11.08
N GLY A 8 -1.00 -2.53 -10.31
CA GLY A 8 0.04 -1.54 -10.57
C GLY A 8 0.08 -0.36 -9.57
N GLU A 9 -0.88 -0.25 -8.65
CA GLU A 9 -0.67 0.59 -7.46
C GLU A 9 0.27 -0.13 -6.50
N ASP A 10 1.32 0.56 -6.08
CA ASP A 10 2.23 0.05 -5.07
C ASP A 10 1.67 0.27 -3.65
N PRO A 11 1.38 -0.80 -2.89
CA PRO A 11 0.95 -0.66 -1.51
C PRO A 11 2.01 0.01 -0.62
N GLU A 12 3.32 -0.10 -0.90
CA GLU A 12 4.35 0.57 -0.10
C GLU A 12 4.29 2.09 -0.26
N LEU A 13 4.16 2.58 -1.50
CA LEU A 13 4.01 4.00 -1.77
C LEU A 13 2.76 4.59 -1.09
N TRP A 14 1.65 3.86 -1.09
CA TRP A 14 0.44 4.30 -0.38
C TRP A 14 0.62 4.28 1.14
N ILE A 15 1.26 3.25 1.69
CA ILE A 15 1.60 3.17 3.12
C ILE A 15 2.45 4.38 3.51
N PHE A 16 3.51 4.66 2.76
CA PHE A 16 4.40 5.79 2.97
C PHE A 16 3.65 7.13 2.93
N ALA A 17 2.87 7.36 1.87
CA ALA A 17 2.08 8.59 1.73
C ALA A 17 1.05 8.75 2.87
N THR A 18 0.53 7.65 3.40
CA THR A 18 -0.42 7.66 4.52
C THR A 18 0.29 8.00 5.83
N GLU A 19 1.45 7.41 6.09
CA GLU A 19 2.26 7.72 7.27
C GLU A 19 2.71 9.20 7.27
N GLU A 20 3.12 9.72 6.11
CA GLU A 20 3.47 11.14 5.94
C GLU A 20 2.24 12.06 6.13
N TYR A 21 1.08 11.68 5.59
CA TYR A 21 -0.15 12.45 5.78
C TYR A 21 -0.53 12.59 7.26
N TYR A 22 -0.25 11.56 8.06
CA TYR A 22 -0.48 11.55 9.49
C TYR A 22 0.77 11.86 10.33
N ALA A 23 1.84 12.39 9.73
CA ALA A 23 3.08 12.70 10.45
C ALA A 23 2.87 13.67 11.64
N ASN A 24 1.92 14.61 11.52
CA ASN A 24 1.55 15.52 12.62
C ASN A 24 0.82 14.80 13.78
N LYS A 25 0.40 13.56 13.57
CA LYS A 25 -0.25 12.67 14.55
C LYS A 25 0.60 11.41 14.78
N ARG A 26 1.92 11.49 14.60
CA ARG A 26 2.83 10.33 14.69
C ARG A 26 2.70 9.55 16.00
N GLY A 27 2.55 10.24 17.13
CA GLY A 27 2.32 9.57 18.43
C GLY A 27 1.01 8.75 18.50
N LEU A 28 0.00 9.10 17.70
CA LEU A 28 -1.22 8.29 17.55
C LEU A 28 -0.94 7.05 16.69
N MET A 29 -0.19 7.20 15.59
CA MET A 29 0.21 6.07 14.74
C MET A 29 1.14 5.10 15.45
N GLU A 30 2.08 5.59 16.25
CA GLU A 30 2.99 4.76 17.07
C GLU A 30 2.27 4.01 18.18
N ALA A 31 1.11 4.51 18.64
CA ALA A 31 0.28 3.81 19.61
C ALA A 31 -0.39 2.55 19.03
N ASP A 32 -0.41 2.43 17.70
CA ASP A 32 -0.80 1.21 16.98
C ASP A 32 -2.17 0.64 17.39
N THR A 33 -3.13 1.53 17.64
CA THR A 33 -4.46 1.18 18.19
C THR A 33 -5.52 0.94 17.11
N SER A 34 -6.61 0.27 17.49
CA SER A 34 -7.78 0.04 16.61
C SER A 34 -8.39 1.33 16.06
N ASP A 35 -8.32 2.42 16.81
CA ASP A 35 -8.89 3.71 16.41
C ASP A 35 -8.11 4.31 15.24
N VAL A 36 -6.78 4.13 15.23
CA VAL A 36 -5.91 4.53 14.13
C VAL A 36 -6.27 3.76 12.87
N VAL A 37 -6.44 2.45 12.98
CA VAL A 37 -6.83 1.59 11.85
C VAL A 37 -8.19 2.00 11.29
N THR A 38 -9.15 2.35 12.16
CA THR A 38 -10.48 2.82 11.75
C THR A 38 -10.41 4.17 11.03
N MET A 39 -9.54 5.08 11.51
CA MET A 39 -9.31 6.37 10.86
C MET A 39 -8.64 6.19 9.49
N ILE A 40 -7.68 5.28 9.36
CA ILE A 40 -6.98 5.06 8.09
C ILE A 40 -7.86 4.30 7.09
N SER A 41 -8.67 3.34 7.55
CA SER A 41 -9.52 2.53 6.69
C SER A 41 -10.55 3.38 5.93
N SER A 42 -10.93 4.55 6.44
CA SER A 42 -11.81 5.50 5.72
C SER A 42 -11.20 6.04 4.42
N SER A 43 -9.89 5.89 4.21
CA SER A 43 -9.19 6.28 2.99
C SER A 43 -9.09 5.14 1.96
N LEU A 44 -9.61 3.96 2.26
CA LEU A 44 -9.68 2.83 1.33
C LEU A 44 -10.90 2.99 0.42
N CYS A 45 -10.76 2.62 -0.86
CA CYS A 45 -11.91 2.59 -1.76
C CYS A 45 -12.86 1.44 -1.41
N LYS A 46 -14.07 1.45 -2.01
CA LYS A 46 -15.13 0.46 -1.71
C LYS A 46 -14.70 -1.01 -1.89
N SER A 47 -13.95 -1.34 -2.93
CA SER A 47 -13.49 -2.72 -3.17
C SER A 47 -12.49 -3.17 -2.12
N VAL A 48 -11.56 -2.30 -1.72
CA VAL A 48 -10.58 -2.59 -0.67
C VAL A 48 -11.27 -2.66 0.70
N LEU A 49 -12.26 -1.81 0.98
CA LEU A 49 -13.08 -1.88 2.19
C LEU A 49 -13.85 -3.20 2.33
N ASN A 50 -14.40 -3.74 1.24
CA ASN A 50 -15.06 -5.04 1.26
C ASN A 50 -14.10 -6.16 1.65
N TRP A 51 -12.87 -6.12 1.14
CA TRP A 51 -11.81 -7.06 1.53
C TRP A 51 -11.37 -6.84 2.99
N TYR A 52 -11.18 -5.59 3.41
CA TYR A 52 -10.82 -5.23 4.78
C TYR A 52 -11.84 -5.78 5.80
N GLY A 53 -13.14 -5.66 5.51
CA GLY A 53 -14.19 -6.22 6.35
C GLY A 53 -14.13 -7.75 6.47
N ALA A 54 -13.80 -8.45 5.38
CA ALA A 54 -13.63 -9.90 5.39
C ALA A 54 -12.40 -10.33 6.22
N VAL A 55 -11.25 -9.70 5.97
CA VAL A 55 -10.00 -9.96 6.73
C VAL A 55 -10.20 -9.73 8.21
N TRP A 56 -10.92 -8.68 8.58
CA TRP A 56 -11.10 -8.35 9.98
C TRP A 56 -12.10 -9.26 10.70
N SER A 57 -13.11 -9.76 9.98
CA SER A 57 -14.01 -10.79 10.51
C SER A 57 -13.25 -12.07 10.87
N ASP A 58 -12.27 -12.45 10.06
CA ASP A 58 -11.39 -13.60 10.35
C ASP A 58 -10.44 -13.32 11.53
N CYS A 59 -9.90 -12.11 11.63
CA CYS A 59 -9.02 -11.70 12.74
C CYS A 59 -9.73 -11.64 14.10
N GLU A 60 -11.03 -11.27 14.13
CA GLU A 60 -11.83 -11.30 15.37
C GLU A 60 -12.04 -12.72 15.88
N ALA A 61 -12.12 -13.72 14.98
CA ALA A 61 -12.17 -15.12 15.36
C ALA A 61 -10.85 -15.62 15.98
N GLU A 62 -9.73 -15.01 15.61
CA GLU A 62 -8.38 -15.34 16.11
C GLU A 62 -7.92 -14.48 17.30
N ILE A 63 -8.76 -13.57 17.82
CA ILE A 63 -8.42 -12.63 18.92
C ILE A 63 -7.19 -11.78 18.58
N MET A 64 -7.02 -11.39 17.31
CA MET A 64 -5.97 -10.47 16.92
C MET A 64 -6.41 -9.01 17.13
N SER A 65 -5.52 -8.15 17.62
CA SER A 65 -5.78 -6.71 17.79
C SER A 65 -5.70 -5.97 16.44
N LYS A 66 -6.65 -5.05 16.18
CA LYS A 66 -6.64 -4.12 15.04
C LYS A 66 -5.47 -3.16 15.15
N THR A 67 -4.35 -3.51 14.54
CA THR A 67 -3.16 -2.65 14.52
C THR A 67 -2.82 -2.19 13.11
N TRP A 68 -2.15 -1.04 13.00
CA TRP A 68 -1.64 -0.51 11.75
C TRP A 68 -0.59 -1.43 11.14
N GLU A 69 0.28 -2.02 11.97
CA GLU A 69 1.26 -3.00 11.49
C GLU A 69 0.61 -4.25 10.86
N LEU A 70 -0.47 -4.76 11.46
CA LEU A 70 -1.21 -5.89 10.91
C LEU A 70 -1.89 -5.52 9.58
N LEU A 71 -2.45 -4.31 9.47
CA LEU A 71 -3.03 -3.83 8.22
C LEU A 71 -1.97 -3.72 7.11
N LYS A 72 -0.77 -3.18 7.41
CA LYS A 72 0.36 -3.13 6.46
C LYS A 72 0.74 -4.52 5.98
N LEU A 73 0.85 -5.49 6.90
CA LEU A 73 1.16 -6.87 6.57
C LEU A 73 0.11 -7.50 5.64
N LYS A 74 -1.18 -7.34 5.96
CA LYS A 74 -2.27 -7.89 5.14
C LYS A 74 -2.39 -7.22 3.78
N LEU A 75 -2.12 -5.92 3.68
CA LEU A 75 -2.04 -5.20 2.39
C LEU A 75 -0.93 -5.77 1.52
N ARG A 76 0.25 -6.01 2.09
CA ARG A 76 1.38 -6.65 1.38
C ARG A 76 1.03 -8.06 0.92
N GLU A 77 0.46 -8.89 1.78
CA GLU A 77 0.08 -10.27 1.41
C GLU A 77 -0.94 -10.31 0.27
N ARG A 78 -1.87 -9.35 0.23
CA ARG A 78 -2.97 -9.34 -0.73
C ARG A 78 -2.63 -8.69 -2.06
N PHE A 79 -1.99 -7.52 -2.01
CA PHE A 79 -1.84 -6.64 -3.17
C PHE A 79 -0.43 -6.67 -3.75
N ARG A 80 0.56 -7.26 -3.08
CA ARG A 80 1.87 -7.51 -3.68
C ARG A 80 1.76 -8.63 -4.72
N PRO A 81 2.00 -8.37 -6.01
CA PRO A 81 1.99 -9.41 -7.02
C PRO A 81 3.10 -10.44 -6.71
N LYS A 82 2.79 -11.74 -6.73
CA LYS A 82 3.82 -12.79 -6.57
C LYS A 82 4.92 -12.70 -7.63
N ASP A 83 4.55 -12.24 -8.82
CA ASP A 83 5.47 -12.05 -9.95
C ASP A 83 5.95 -10.59 -10.07
N PHE A 84 5.85 -9.79 -9.00
CA PHE A 84 6.22 -8.37 -9.05
C PHE A 84 7.66 -8.18 -9.51
N GLU A 85 8.62 -8.93 -8.95
CA GLU A 85 10.02 -8.83 -9.37
C GLU A 85 10.22 -9.24 -10.83
N TYR A 86 9.50 -10.25 -11.30
CA TYR A 86 9.59 -10.69 -12.69
C TYR A 86 9.01 -9.63 -13.63
N ASN A 87 7.82 -9.11 -13.32
CA ASN A 87 7.18 -8.07 -14.11
C ASN A 87 7.98 -6.75 -14.07
N LEU A 88 8.59 -6.43 -12.92
CA LEU A 88 9.49 -5.30 -12.79
C LEU A 88 10.72 -5.45 -13.67
N ARG A 89 11.38 -6.62 -13.63
CA ARG A 89 12.54 -6.91 -14.51
C ARG A 89 12.15 -6.81 -15.99
N GLU A 90 10.98 -7.32 -16.35
CA GLU A 90 10.46 -7.23 -17.72
C GLU A 90 10.21 -5.77 -18.14
N ARG A 91 9.56 -4.97 -17.28
CA ARG A 91 9.34 -3.54 -17.53
C ARG A 91 10.65 -2.76 -17.61
N LEU A 92 11.61 -3.02 -16.73
CA LEU A 92 12.94 -2.43 -16.76
C LEU A 92 13.70 -2.80 -18.05
N PHE A 93 13.57 -4.05 -18.51
CA PHE A 93 14.16 -4.49 -19.77
C PHE A 93 13.52 -3.81 -20.98
N GLN A 94 12.20 -3.58 -20.93
CA GLN A 94 11.46 -2.88 -21.98
C GLN A 94 11.63 -1.34 -21.92
N LEU A 95 12.06 -0.80 -20.78
CA LEU A 95 12.27 0.63 -20.60
C LEU A 95 13.41 1.12 -21.51
N LYS A 96 13.04 1.80 -22.60
CA LYS A 96 13.97 2.44 -23.52
C LYS A 96 13.74 3.94 -23.52
N GLN A 97 14.83 4.71 -23.58
CA GLN A 97 14.74 6.15 -23.74
C GLN A 97 14.16 6.47 -25.14
N GLN A 98 12.91 6.91 -25.19
CA GLN A 98 12.26 7.39 -26.41
C GLN A 98 12.12 8.92 -26.47
N GLY A 99 12.21 9.59 -25.31
CA GLY A 99 12.12 11.03 -25.17
C GLY A 99 13.37 11.64 -24.53
N THR A 100 13.16 12.64 -23.69
CA THR A 100 14.25 13.29 -22.94
C THR A 100 14.84 12.35 -21.89
N ILE A 101 16.07 12.64 -21.47
CA ILE A 101 16.72 11.90 -20.37
C ILE A 101 15.88 12.03 -19.08
N HIS A 102 15.28 13.20 -18.84
CA HIS A 102 14.45 13.43 -17.65
C HIS A 102 13.21 12.52 -17.61
N GLU A 103 12.51 12.34 -18.73
CA GLU A 103 11.35 11.44 -18.82
C GLU A 103 11.73 9.96 -18.62
N TYR A 104 12.89 9.56 -19.16
CA TYR A 104 13.43 8.22 -18.94
C TYR A 104 13.80 8.00 -17.46
N VAL A 105 14.50 8.96 -16.85
CA VAL A 105 14.90 8.88 -15.44
C VAL A 105 13.67 8.87 -14.52
N SER A 106 12.65 9.68 -14.81
CA SER A 106 11.38 9.66 -14.07
C SER A 106 10.71 8.29 -14.16
N SER A 107 10.53 7.76 -15.38
CA SER A 107 9.93 6.44 -15.59
C SER A 107 10.74 5.31 -14.92
N PHE A 108 12.07 5.44 -14.88
CA PHE A 108 12.95 4.50 -14.19
C PHE A 108 12.76 4.58 -12.67
N GLN A 109 12.69 5.77 -12.10
CA GLN A 109 12.46 5.99 -10.67
C GLN A 109 11.08 5.49 -10.23
N ASP A 110 10.06 5.70 -11.06
CA ASP A 110 8.70 5.20 -10.84
C ASP A 110 8.65 3.66 -10.84
N LEU A 111 9.47 3.00 -11.66
CA LEU A 111 9.59 1.54 -11.66
C LEU A 111 10.37 1.00 -10.46
N MET A 112 11.32 1.77 -9.93
CA MET A 112 12.19 1.35 -8.82
C MET A 112 11.64 1.68 -7.43
N SER A 113 10.53 2.42 -7.35
CA SER A 113 9.80 2.70 -6.11
C SER A 113 8.94 1.51 -5.72
#